data_AF-A0A558ABF3-F1
#
_entry.id   AF-A0A558ABF3-F1
#
_cell.length_a   1.000
_cell.length_b   1.000
_cell.length_c   1.000
_cell.angle_alpha   90.00
_cell.angle_beta   90.00
_cell.angle_gamma   90.00
#
_symmetry.space_group_name_H-M   'P 1'
#
loop_
_entity.id
_entity.type
_entity.pdbx_description
1 polymer ?
#
loop_
_entity_poly.entity_id
_entity_poly.type
_entity_poly.pdbx_seq_one_letter_code
_entity_poly.pdbx_strand_id
1 'polypeptide(L)'
;MTAVEDRPQAGARGPRRKRQRPEGKLGSVYTALTAWLSRPLADFHLVLALTGLLTSIGIVMVLSASSVASVDPATGSGVYSLFKKHLVFVLTGTIVFWVALRLPLKRTRALSSMSVLVCLGMLALVLTPLGSAGGGAQRWFVIGSFSVQPVEFAKVALALWGAHVLVTKYGVLHQWRHLLVPVVPVALLMFALVMAQPNLSGTITLGVVLASLLWFAGAPKRLFAVMCAGGLAAVVVLALTASYRASRVLSFLSPGSDTSDSAYQATQAKYALADGGLFGKGLGQGPSKWAYLPNVQNDFIFAVIGEELGFIGCIVVIGLFVGLAIVGLRIATRNLDPWIRIVAGTLTVFTVSQAGINIGYVVGLLPVTGVTLPLISAGGTSIWVTMFLMGLLANAARHEPESVAALRSQGPGKFGRLLRLPAPDVYRPPTRRRGGGRAAASRGARPSARRTRSAQPAERRRAAPDYGRRSTRRGTT
;
A
#
# COMPACT_ATOMS: atom_id res chain seq x y z
N MET A 1 4.26 0.34 91.13
CA MET A 1 5.72 0.58 91.09
C MET A 1 6.36 -0.68 90.53
N THR A 2 6.52 -0.77 89.21
CA THR A 2 7.34 -1.77 88.54
C THR A 2 7.58 -1.31 87.10
N ALA A 3 8.82 -1.45 86.68
CA ALA A 3 9.48 -0.84 85.55
C ALA A 3 8.95 -1.29 84.18
N VAL A 4 8.92 -0.36 83.22
CA VAL A 4 8.86 -0.68 81.79
C VAL A 4 10.23 -0.39 81.21
N GLU A 5 10.83 -1.44 80.69
CA GLU A 5 12.18 -1.54 80.16
C GLU A 5 12.28 -0.97 78.74
N ASP A 6 13.39 -0.29 78.49
CA ASP A 6 13.76 0.44 77.29
C ASP A 6 14.04 -0.52 76.11
N ARG A 7 13.56 -0.20 74.90
CA ARG A 7 14.03 -0.84 73.65
C ARG A 7 14.34 0.20 72.58
N PRO A 8 15.52 0.14 71.94
CA PRO A 8 16.02 1.21 71.08
C PRO A 8 15.37 1.23 69.69
N GLN A 9 15.22 2.45 69.17
CA GLN A 9 14.64 2.82 67.89
C GLN A 9 15.43 2.23 66.70
N ALA A 10 14.76 1.48 65.83
CA ALA A 10 15.30 1.03 64.56
C ALA A 10 15.36 2.21 63.57
N GLY A 11 16.58 2.56 63.15
CA GLY A 11 16.87 3.66 62.22
C GLY A 11 16.16 3.54 60.87
N ALA A 12 15.56 4.64 60.45
CA ALA A 12 14.96 4.83 59.14
C ALA A 12 16.02 4.71 58.03
N ARG A 13 15.90 3.68 57.19
CA ARG A 13 16.68 3.55 55.95
C ARG A 13 16.15 4.56 54.93
N GLY A 14 16.94 5.58 54.61
CA GLY A 14 16.67 6.53 53.53
C GLY A 14 16.55 5.85 52.15
N PRO A 15 15.88 6.48 51.18
CA PRO A 15 15.64 5.86 49.87
C PRO A 15 16.96 5.67 49.12
N ARG A 16 17.29 4.39 48.82
CA ARG A 16 18.39 4.02 47.93
C ARG A 16 18.20 4.68 46.57
N ARG A 17 18.99 5.72 46.27
CA ARG A 17 19.17 6.27 44.92
C ARG A 17 19.57 5.13 43.99
N LYS A 18 18.66 4.70 43.11
CA LYS A 18 18.96 3.80 42.00
C LYS A 18 20.04 4.46 41.13
N ARG A 19 21.27 3.96 41.24
CA ARG A 19 22.40 4.32 40.39
C ARG A 19 22.03 3.93 38.95
N GLN A 20 21.68 4.91 38.11
CA GLN A 20 21.48 4.70 36.68
C GLN A 20 22.82 4.20 36.12
N ARG A 21 22.83 2.95 35.63
CA ARG A 21 24.01 2.40 34.93
C ARG A 21 24.23 3.22 33.66
N PRO A 22 25.48 3.59 33.32
CA PRO A 22 25.76 4.28 32.07
C PRO A 22 25.33 3.37 30.91
N GLU A 23 24.34 3.82 30.14
CA GLU A 23 23.92 3.15 28.91
C GLU A 23 25.11 3.10 27.96
N GLY A 24 25.51 1.91 27.51
CA GLY A 24 26.58 1.76 26.53
C GLY A 24 26.26 2.57 25.27
N LYS A 25 27.29 3.00 24.53
CA LYS A 25 27.15 3.81 23.29
C LYS A 25 26.10 3.24 22.32
N LEU A 26 25.98 1.92 22.24
CA LEU A 26 24.94 1.22 21.47
C LEU A 26 23.52 1.51 22.00
N GLY A 27 23.29 1.43 23.32
CA GLY A 27 22.00 1.75 23.94
C GLY A 27 21.59 3.19 23.68
N SER A 28 22.51 4.15 23.77
CA SER A 28 22.25 5.55 23.45
C SER A 28 21.85 5.75 21.97
N VAL A 29 22.48 5.03 21.04
CA VAL A 29 22.12 5.05 19.61
C VAL A 29 20.74 4.42 19.38
N TYR A 30 20.40 3.30 20.02
CA TYR A 30 19.07 2.70 19.95
C TYR A 30 17.98 3.62 20.54
N THR A 31 18.26 4.26 21.67
CA THR A 31 17.32 5.22 22.30
C THR A 31 17.15 6.47 21.43
N ALA A 32 18.22 6.97 20.80
CA ALA A 32 18.14 8.10 19.88
C ALA A 32 17.41 7.75 18.57
N LEU A 33 17.65 6.57 18.00
CA LEU A 33 16.94 6.06 16.82
C LEU A 33 15.45 5.87 17.12
N THR A 34 15.11 5.24 18.24
CA THR A 34 13.71 5.05 18.64
C THR A 34 13.01 6.38 18.92
N ALA A 35 13.69 7.35 19.54
CA ALA A 35 13.19 8.71 19.77
C ALA A 35 13.03 9.52 18.47
N TRP A 36 13.86 9.27 17.45
CA TRP A 36 13.70 9.89 16.13
C TRP A 36 12.57 9.22 15.33
N LEU A 37 12.47 7.89 15.39
CA LEU A 37 11.42 7.09 14.78
C LEU A 37 10.04 7.35 15.40
N SER A 38 9.96 7.80 16.65
CA SER A 38 8.71 8.20 17.31
C SER A 38 8.27 9.63 16.99
N ARG A 39 9.05 10.38 16.18
CA ARG A 39 8.62 11.72 15.78
C ARG A 39 7.36 11.62 14.90
N PRO A 40 6.40 12.56 15.08
CA PRO A 40 5.12 12.53 14.37
C PRO A 40 5.23 12.41 12.85
N LEU A 41 6.25 12.98 12.22
CA LEU A 41 6.42 12.96 10.76
C LEU A 41 7.54 12.02 10.27
N ALA A 42 8.05 11.12 11.13
CA ALA A 42 9.18 10.27 10.78
C ALA A 42 8.88 9.40 9.55
N ASP A 43 7.70 8.78 9.48
CA ASP A 43 7.31 7.90 8.37
C ASP A 43 7.25 8.65 7.03
N PHE A 44 6.73 9.87 7.03
CA PHE A 44 6.70 10.71 5.84
C PHE A 44 8.10 11.00 5.29
N HIS A 45 9.04 11.40 6.17
CA HIS A 45 10.41 11.69 5.75
C HIS A 45 11.16 10.42 5.33
N LEU A 46 10.89 9.28 5.99
CA LEU A 46 11.49 8.00 5.63
C LEU A 46 11.03 7.52 4.26
N VAL A 47 9.74 7.60 3.92
CA VAL A 47 9.25 7.26 2.57
C VAL A 47 9.93 8.15 1.52
N LEU A 48 10.06 9.45 1.79
CA LEU A 48 10.72 10.38 0.86
C LEU A 48 12.21 10.03 0.69
N ALA A 49 12.91 9.74 1.78
CA ALA A 49 14.33 9.37 1.77
C ALA A 49 14.57 8.05 1.03
N LEU A 50 13.77 7.01 1.33
CA LEU A 50 13.88 5.70 0.69
C LEU A 50 13.56 5.78 -0.80
N THR A 51 12.49 6.51 -1.17
CA THR A 51 12.12 6.73 -2.57
C THR A 51 13.21 7.47 -3.32
N GLY A 52 13.73 8.55 -2.72
CA GLY A 52 14.81 9.37 -3.31
C GLY A 52 16.10 8.57 -3.48
N LEU A 53 16.49 7.78 -2.49
CA LEU A 53 17.72 6.99 -2.53
C LEU A 53 17.62 5.84 -3.54
N LEU A 54 16.52 5.07 -3.54
CA LEU A 54 16.27 4.02 -4.54
C LEU A 54 16.27 4.60 -5.96
N THR A 55 15.60 5.73 -6.18
CA THR A 55 15.57 6.38 -7.49
C THR A 55 16.96 6.91 -7.89
N SER A 56 17.71 7.49 -6.96
CA SER A 56 19.07 7.99 -7.24
C SER A 56 20.00 6.86 -7.64
N ILE A 57 19.94 5.71 -6.95
CA ILE A 57 20.65 4.49 -7.33
C ILE A 57 20.20 4.05 -8.73
N GLY A 58 18.90 4.05 -9.00
CA GLY A 58 18.33 3.79 -10.34
C GLY A 58 18.95 4.63 -11.45
N ILE A 59 18.97 5.96 -11.28
CA ILE A 59 19.53 6.90 -12.27
C ILE A 59 21.00 6.59 -12.54
N VAL A 60 21.80 6.39 -11.48
CA VAL A 60 23.24 6.08 -11.60
C VAL A 60 23.47 4.75 -12.31
N MET A 61 22.73 3.71 -11.92
CA MET A 61 22.91 2.37 -12.49
C MET A 61 22.39 2.28 -13.92
N VAL A 62 21.30 2.96 -14.26
CA VAL A 62 20.80 3.03 -15.64
C VAL A 62 21.76 3.83 -16.52
N LEU A 63 22.35 4.92 -16.03
CA LEU A 63 23.42 5.62 -16.75
C LEU A 63 24.59 4.67 -17.03
N SER A 64 25.02 3.94 -15.99
CA SER A 64 26.10 2.97 -16.08
C SER A 64 25.80 1.90 -17.13
N ALA A 65 24.62 1.27 -17.07
CA ALA A 65 24.21 0.18 -17.95
C ALA A 65 23.93 0.61 -19.41
N SER A 66 23.44 1.84 -19.63
CA SER A 66 23.01 2.32 -20.96
C SER A 66 24.12 2.99 -21.79
N SER A 67 25.29 3.25 -21.17
CA SER A 67 26.44 3.92 -21.80
C SER A 67 27.07 3.14 -22.97
N VAL A 68 26.83 1.84 -23.08
CA VAL A 68 27.37 1.01 -24.17
C VAL A 68 26.27 0.57 -25.15
N ALA A 69 25.07 0.28 -24.64
CA ALA A 69 23.96 -0.30 -25.42
C ALA A 69 23.16 0.69 -26.30
N SER A 70 23.47 1.99 -26.25
CA SER A 70 22.70 3.05 -26.93
C SER A 70 23.30 3.48 -28.28
N VAL A 71 24.46 2.93 -28.66
CA VAL A 71 25.08 3.15 -29.96
C VAL A 71 24.40 2.23 -30.97
N ASP A 72 23.47 2.79 -31.71
CA ASP A 72 22.92 2.14 -32.90
C ASP A 72 23.44 2.87 -34.15
N PRO A 73 24.39 2.27 -34.88
CA PRO A 73 24.93 2.85 -36.11
C PRO A 73 23.87 3.11 -37.18
N ALA A 74 22.74 2.39 -37.16
CA ALA A 74 21.68 2.52 -38.16
C ALA A 74 20.73 3.70 -37.87
N THR A 75 20.59 4.11 -36.59
CA THR A 75 19.61 5.13 -36.17
C THR A 75 20.26 6.46 -35.76
N GLY A 76 21.60 6.53 -35.72
CA GLY A 76 22.34 7.73 -35.31
C GLY A 76 22.10 8.16 -33.85
N SER A 77 21.57 7.25 -33.01
CA SER A 77 21.25 7.55 -31.63
C SER A 77 22.52 7.68 -30.80
N GLY A 78 22.72 8.82 -30.16
CA GLY A 78 23.87 9.05 -29.30
C GLY A 78 23.89 8.16 -28.04
N VAL A 79 25.09 8.00 -27.48
CA VAL A 79 25.49 7.22 -26.28
C VAL A 79 24.63 7.46 -25.01
N TYR A 80 23.82 8.51 -25.00
CA TYR A 80 22.98 8.89 -23.87
C TYR A 80 21.48 8.86 -24.17
N SER A 81 21.05 8.32 -25.32
CA SER A 81 19.64 8.37 -25.74
C SER A 81 18.71 7.64 -24.77
N LEU A 82 19.08 6.43 -24.33
CA LEU A 82 18.33 5.63 -23.36
C LEU A 82 18.33 6.26 -21.96
N PHE A 83 19.48 6.77 -21.51
CA PHE A 83 19.58 7.50 -20.26
C PHE A 83 18.71 8.76 -20.25
N LYS A 84 18.74 9.57 -21.32
CA LYS A 84 17.90 10.77 -21.45
C LYS A 84 16.42 10.40 -21.37
N LYS A 85 15.99 9.33 -22.05
CA LYS A 85 14.61 8.83 -21.95
C LYS A 85 14.26 8.44 -20.51
N HIS A 86 15.12 7.68 -19.84
CA HIS A 86 14.92 7.30 -18.44
C HIS A 86 14.82 8.51 -17.52
N LEU A 87 15.71 9.50 -17.69
CA LEU A 87 15.70 10.73 -16.91
C LEU A 87 14.39 11.51 -17.11
N VAL A 88 13.87 11.58 -18.33
CA VAL A 88 12.54 12.18 -18.59
C VAL A 88 11.45 11.43 -17.83
N PHE A 89 11.45 10.09 -17.82
CA PHE A 89 10.49 9.29 -17.05
C PHE A 89 10.61 9.52 -15.54
N VAL A 90 11.82 9.66 -15.00
CA VAL A 90 12.05 9.95 -13.57
C VAL A 90 11.60 11.36 -13.20
N LEU A 91 11.90 12.36 -14.04
CA LEU A 91 11.48 13.75 -13.80
C LEU A 91 9.96 13.89 -13.84
N THR A 92 9.33 13.36 -14.89
CA THR A 92 7.86 13.32 -15.00
C THR A 92 7.23 12.44 -13.92
N GLY A 93 7.86 11.33 -13.54
CA GLY A 93 7.48 10.49 -12.41
C GLY A 93 7.53 11.25 -11.07
N THR A 94 8.50 12.13 -10.87
CA THR A 94 8.59 12.99 -9.69
C THR A 94 7.42 13.98 -9.62
N ILE A 95 6.96 14.50 -10.77
CA ILE A 95 5.72 15.28 -10.86
C ILE A 95 4.52 14.41 -10.47
N VAL A 96 4.44 13.17 -10.97
CA VAL A 96 3.37 12.22 -10.60
C VAL A 96 3.38 11.91 -9.09
N PHE A 97 4.55 11.70 -8.49
CA PHE A 97 4.71 11.55 -7.04
C PHE A 97 4.17 12.77 -6.30
N TRP A 98 4.56 13.98 -6.73
CA TRP A 98 4.12 15.22 -6.12
C TRP A 98 2.61 15.44 -6.23
N VAL A 99 2.01 15.10 -7.38
CA VAL A 99 0.55 15.12 -7.56
C VAL A 99 -0.12 14.11 -6.62
N ALA A 100 0.35 12.86 -6.58
CA ALA A 100 -0.20 11.82 -5.70
C ALA A 100 -0.12 12.21 -4.21
N LEU A 101 0.94 12.90 -3.82
CA LEU A 101 1.13 13.43 -2.47
C LEU A 101 0.11 14.53 -2.09
N ARG A 102 -0.45 15.23 -3.08
CA ARG A 102 -1.44 16.31 -2.88
C ARG A 102 -2.88 15.85 -3.13
N LEU A 103 -3.10 14.67 -3.69
CA LEU A 103 -4.44 14.15 -3.93
C LEU A 103 -5.19 13.95 -2.61
N PRO A 104 -6.40 14.51 -2.45
CA PRO A 104 -7.21 14.22 -1.28
C PRO A 104 -7.66 12.76 -1.31
N LEU A 105 -7.24 11.97 -0.31
CA LEU A 105 -7.49 10.53 -0.23
C LEU A 105 -8.98 10.17 -0.31
N LYS A 106 -9.87 11.05 0.16
CA LYS A 106 -11.33 10.91 -0.01
C LYS A 106 -11.77 10.90 -1.48
N ARG A 107 -11.21 11.78 -2.32
CA ARG A 107 -11.51 11.80 -3.76
C ARG A 107 -10.89 10.59 -4.44
N THR A 108 -9.65 10.23 -4.09
CA THR A 108 -8.99 9.01 -4.58
C THR A 108 -9.84 7.77 -4.30
N ARG A 109 -10.38 7.66 -3.08
CA ARG A 109 -11.31 6.60 -2.70
C ARG A 109 -12.62 6.62 -3.50
N ALA A 110 -13.22 7.79 -3.71
CA ALA A 110 -14.46 7.93 -4.47
C ALA A 110 -14.30 7.58 -5.96
N LEU A 111 -13.17 7.96 -6.56
CA LEU A 111 -12.84 7.71 -7.96
C LEU A 111 -12.36 6.28 -8.22
N SER A 112 -12.09 5.49 -7.18
CA SER A 112 -11.54 4.13 -7.33
C SER A 112 -12.44 3.18 -8.15
N SER A 113 -13.76 3.29 -8.02
CA SER A 113 -14.69 2.49 -8.84
C SER A 113 -14.61 2.85 -10.32
N MET A 114 -14.45 4.15 -10.61
CA MET A 114 -14.32 4.64 -11.98
C MET A 114 -12.96 4.25 -12.57
N SER A 115 -11.88 4.25 -11.77
CA SER A 115 -10.56 3.86 -12.23
C SER A 115 -10.49 2.38 -12.60
N VAL A 116 -11.19 1.49 -11.89
CA VAL A 116 -11.31 0.07 -12.28
C VAL A 116 -12.02 -0.09 -13.61
N LEU A 117 -13.12 0.62 -13.84
CA LEU A 117 -13.84 0.55 -15.12
C LEU A 117 -12.96 1.03 -16.28
N VAL A 118 -12.25 2.14 -16.09
CA VAL A 118 -11.30 2.65 -17.09
C VAL A 118 -10.18 1.64 -17.34
N CYS A 119 -9.61 1.04 -16.29
CA CYS A 119 -8.55 0.04 -16.44
C CYS A 119 -9.03 -1.25 -17.13
N LEU A 120 -10.24 -1.71 -16.82
CA LEU A 120 -10.87 -2.84 -17.53
C LEU A 120 -11.06 -2.52 -19.01
N GLY A 121 -11.56 -1.31 -19.31
CA GLY A 121 -11.66 -0.80 -20.67
C GLY A 121 -10.31 -0.79 -21.38
N MET A 122 -9.26 -0.27 -20.75
CA MET A 122 -7.90 -0.25 -21.31
C MET A 122 -7.31 -1.66 -21.51
N LEU A 123 -7.55 -2.59 -20.58
CA LEU A 123 -7.11 -3.98 -20.68
C LEU A 123 -7.81 -4.75 -21.80
N ALA A 124 -9.08 -4.44 -22.07
CA ALA A 124 -9.81 -4.98 -23.21
C ALA A 124 -9.36 -4.30 -24.52
N LEU A 125 -9.22 -2.97 -24.51
CA LEU A 125 -8.86 -2.18 -25.68
C LEU A 125 -7.46 -2.51 -26.20
N VAL A 126 -6.51 -2.86 -25.34
CA VAL A 126 -5.14 -3.22 -25.76
C VAL A 126 -5.09 -4.56 -26.51
N LEU A 127 -6.14 -5.38 -26.43
CA LEU A 127 -6.30 -6.61 -27.23
C LEU A 127 -6.84 -6.33 -28.65
N THR A 128 -7.28 -5.10 -28.92
CA THR A 128 -7.74 -4.67 -30.24
C THR A 128 -6.56 -4.16 -31.08
N PRO A 129 -6.73 -3.86 -32.39
CA PRO A 129 -5.67 -3.28 -33.22
C PRO A 129 -5.07 -1.96 -32.70
N LEU A 130 -5.71 -1.32 -31.71
CA LEU A 130 -5.18 -0.14 -31.02
C LEU A 130 -3.99 -0.46 -30.10
N GLY A 131 -3.85 -1.73 -29.70
CA GLY A 131 -2.68 -2.22 -28.96
C GLY A 131 -1.52 -2.52 -29.91
N SER A 132 -0.34 -2.01 -29.56
CA SER A 132 0.89 -2.31 -30.29
C SER A 132 1.33 -3.74 -30.00
N ALA A 133 1.53 -4.52 -31.06
CA ALA A 133 2.16 -5.83 -31.00
C ALA A 133 3.69 -5.64 -30.92
N GLY A 134 4.32 -6.13 -29.85
CA GLY A 134 5.77 -6.10 -29.69
C GLY A 134 6.23 -7.34 -28.93
N GLY A 135 7.30 -8.00 -29.40
CA GLY A 135 7.84 -9.21 -28.76
C GLY A 135 6.85 -10.37 -28.66
N GLY A 136 5.95 -10.52 -29.64
CA GLY A 136 4.96 -11.59 -29.70
C GLY A 136 3.70 -11.39 -28.84
N ALA A 137 3.46 -10.20 -28.28
CA ALA A 137 2.25 -9.91 -27.52
C ALA A 137 1.74 -8.46 -27.70
N GLN A 138 0.41 -8.29 -27.65
CA GLN A 138 -0.26 -6.98 -27.62
C GLN A 138 -0.54 -6.56 -26.19
N ARG A 139 0.33 -5.70 -25.63
CA ARG A 139 0.31 -5.29 -24.21
C ARG A 139 0.47 -3.78 -23.99
N TRP A 140 0.83 -3.05 -25.03
CA TRP A 140 1.29 -1.67 -24.92
C TRP A 140 0.47 -0.75 -25.82
N PHE A 141 0.10 0.41 -25.31
CA PHE A 141 -0.30 1.54 -26.13
C PHE A 141 0.93 2.37 -26.42
N VAL A 142 1.25 2.57 -27.70
CA VAL A 142 2.39 3.39 -28.14
C VAL A 142 1.84 4.70 -28.70
N ILE A 143 2.15 5.81 -28.05
CA ILE A 143 1.74 7.16 -28.44
C ILE A 143 3.02 7.97 -28.62
N GLY A 144 3.46 8.13 -29.87
CA GLY A 144 4.74 8.75 -30.20
C GLY A 144 5.90 8.03 -29.53
N SER A 145 6.67 8.73 -28.70
CA SER A 145 7.82 8.16 -27.97
C SER A 145 7.47 7.50 -26.64
N PHE A 146 6.21 7.54 -26.21
CA PHE A 146 5.77 6.98 -24.93
C PHE A 146 5.04 5.66 -25.13
N SER A 147 5.37 4.68 -24.29
CA SER A 147 4.67 3.41 -24.20
C SER A 147 3.97 3.32 -22.85
N VAL A 148 2.70 2.91 -22.86
CA VAL A 148 1.84 2.81 -21.69
C VAL A 148 1.34 1.38 -21.57
N GLN A 149 1.62 0.75 -20.43
CA GLN A 149 1.15 -0.60 -20.15
C GLN A 149 -0.09 -0.57 -19.22
N PRO A 150 -1.28 -1.00 -19.69
CA PRO A 150 -2.51 -0.92 -18.90
C PRO A 150 -2.48 -1.69 -17.59
N VAL A 151 -1.77 -2.83 -17.56
CA VAL A 151 -1.69 -3.69 -16.36
C VAL A 151 -1.08 -2.98 -15.15
N GLU A 152 -0.19 -2.02 -15.38
CA GLU A 152 0.44 -1.25 -14.30
C GLU A 152 -0.60 -0.40 -13.56
N PHE A 153 -1.50 0.28 -14.30
CA PHE A 153 -2.61 1.04 -13.72
C PHE A 153 -3.68 0.13 -13.11
N ALA A 154 -3.94 -1.01 -13.75
CA ALA A 154 -4.90 -2.00 -13.30
C ALA A 154 -4.58 -2.50 -11.87
N LYS A 155 -3.31 -2.77 -11.58
CA LYS A 155 -2.84 -3.15 -10.23
C LYS A 155 -3.18 -2.09 -9.18
N VAL A 156 -2.94 -0.81 -9.49
CA VAL A 156 -3.25 0.30 -8.58
C VAL A 156 -4.77 0.47 -8.41
N ALA A 157 -5.53 0.41 -9.51
CA ALA A 157 -6.98 0.52 -9.46
C ALA A 157 -7.61 -0.58 -8.60
N LEU A 158 -7.14 -1.82 -8.76
CA LEU A 158 -7.58 -2.95 -7.93
C LEU A 158 -7.25 -2.72 -6.46
N ALA A 159 -6.06 -2.21 -6.12
CA ALA A 159 -5.68 -1.90 -4.74
C ALA A 159 -6.62 -0.85 -4.11
N LEU A 160 -6.88 0.26 -4.80
CA LEU A 160 -7.69 1.37 -4.28
C LEU A 160 -9.17 0.99 -4.16
N TRP A 161 -9.72 0.36 -5.20
CA TRP A 161 -11.12 -0.03 -5.27
C TRP A 161 -11.43 -1.25 -4.40
N GLY A 162 -10.55 -2.26 -4.42
CA GLY A 162 -10.68 -3.44 -3.57
C GLY A 162 -10.76 -3.03 -2.09
N ALA A 163 -9.87 -2.15 -1.65
CA ALA A 163 -9.94 -1.58 -0.30
C ALA A 163 -11.26 -0.83 -0.06
N HIS A 164 -11.75 -0.05 -1.04
CA HIS A 164 -13.02 0.67 -0.91
C HIS A 164 -14.20 -0.28 -0.70
N VAL A 165 -14.30 -1.33 -1.50
CA VAL A 165 -15.38 -2.32 -1.43
C VAL A 165 -15.31 -3.10 -0.12
N LEU A 166 -14.12 -3.57 0.26
CA LEU A 166 -13.91 -4.36 1.48
C LEU A 166 -14.31 -3.55 2.72
N VAL A 167 -13.89 -2.28 2.82
CA VAL A 167 -14.26 -1.41 3.96
C VAL A 167 -15.75 -1.10 4.00
N THR A 168 -16.37 -0.84 2.84
CA THR A 168 -17.78 -0.45 2.77
C THR A 168 -18.70 -1.63 3.11
N LYS A 169 -18.32 -2.85 2.72
CA LYS A 169 -19.11 -4.06 2.95
C LYS A 169 -18.83 -4.73 4.31
N TYR A 170 -17.71 -4.41 4.98
CA TYR A 170 -17.32 -4.98 6.28
C TYR A 170 -18.40 -4.78 7.36
N GLY A 171 -19.08 -3.64 7.37
CA GLY A 171 -20.13 -3.33 8.36
C GLY A 171 -21.48 -4.03 8.13
N VAL A 172 -21.68 -4.65 6.96
CA VAL A 172 -22.97 -5.24 6.56
C VAL A 172 -22.88 -6.76 6.47
N LEU A 173 -21.69 -7.30 6.18
CA LEU A 173 -21.47 -8.73 5.93
C LEU A 173 -20.49 -9.27 6.98
N HIS A 174 -21.02 -9.88 8.04
CA HIS A 174 -20.20 -10.59 9.05
C HIS A 174 -19.56 -11.89 8.50
N GLN A 175 -19.81 -12.21 7.23
CA GLN A 175 -19.35 -13.42 6.58
C GLN A 175 -18.40 -13.09 5.43
N TRP A 176 -17.13 -13.48 5.59
CA TRP A 176 -16.03 -13.22 4.66
C TRP A 176 -16.35 -13.65 3.22
N ARG A 177 -17.13 -14.72 3.04
CA ARG A 177 -17.60 -15.18 1.71
C ARG A 177 -18.32 -14.07 0.93
N HIS A 178 -19.27 -13.39 1.56
CA HIS A 178 -20.04 -12.32 0.89
C HIS A 178 -19.21 -11.03 0.70
N LEU A 179 -18.15 -10.84 1.50
CA LEU A 179 -17.21 -9.73 1.33
C LEU A 179 -16.31 -9.91 0.09
N LEU A 180 -16.04 -11.17 -0.29
CA LEU A 180 -15.20 -11.55 -1.42
C LEU A 180 -15.95 -11.54 -2.76
N VAL A 181 -17.28 -11.77 -2.73
CA VAL A 181 -18.14 -11.83 -3.92
C VAL A 181 -17.98 -10.63 -4.86
N PRO A 182 -17.85 -9.36 -4.41
CA PRO A 182 -17.66 -8.26 -5.37
C PRO A 182 -16.22 -8.12 -5.87
N VAL A 183 -15.20 -8.37 -5.03
CA VAL A 183 -13.80 -8.10 -5.39
C VAL A 183 -13.20 -9.21 -6.26
N VAL A 184 -13.47 -10.48 -5.93
CA VAL A 184 -12.85 -11.62 -6.59
C VAL A 184 -13.25 -11.72 -8.08
N PRO A 185 -14.53 -11.60 -8.48
CA PRO A 185 -14.90 -11.67 -9.90
C PRO A 185 -14.27 -10.56 -10.74
N VAL A 186 -14.19 -9.34 -10.21
CA VAL A 186 -13.53 -8.23 -10.92
C VAL A 186 -12.04 -8.50 -11.06
N ALA A 187 -11.38 -8.98 -9.99
CA ALA A 187 -9.98 -9.37 -10.08
C ALA A 187 -9.78 -10.53 -11.08
N LEU A 188 -10.65 -11.54 -11.08
CA LEU A 188 -10.61 -12.66 -12.02
C LEU A 188 -10.82 -12.21 -13.47
N LEU A 189 -11.69 -11.23 -13.70
CA LEU A 189 -11.86 -10.61 -15.02
C LEU A 189 -10.57 -9.90 -15.46
N MET A 190 -9.94 -9.12 -14.57
CA MET A 190 -8.65 -8.49 -14.85
C MET A 190 -7.57 -9.54 -15.14
N PHE A 191 -7.54 -10.64 -14.37
CA PHE A 191 -6.66 -11.78 -14.62
C PHE A 191 -6.87 -12.39 -16.00
N ALA A 192 -8.12 -12.66 -16.38
CA ALA A 192 -8.46 -13.23 -17.68
C ALA A 192 -7.98 -12.32 -18.83
N LEU A 193 -8.23 -11.02 -18.73
CA LEU A 193 -7.81 -10.04 -19.74
C LEU A 193 -6.28 -9.94 -19.84
N VAL A 194 -5.57 -9.89 -18.71
CA VAL A 194 -4.10 -9.84 -18.69
C VAL A 194 -3.50 -11.14 -19.25
N MET A 195 -4.14 -12.27 -18.96
CA MET A 195 -3.69 -13.56 -19.43
C MET A 195 -3.91 -13.78 -20.93
N ALA A 196 -4.98 -13.18 -21.47
CA ALA A 196 -5.24 -13.10 -22.90
C ALA A 196 -4.22 -12.23 -23.66
N GLN A 197 -3.48 -11.34 -22.97
CA GLN A 197 -2.35 -10.57 -23.52
C GLN A 197 -1.01 -11.33 -23.45
N PRO A 198 -1.01 -12.65 -23.35
CA PRO A 198 0.03 -13.50 -22.76
C PRO A 198 0.94 -12.98 -21.61
N ASN A 199 0.50 -12.05 -20.75
CA ASN A 199 1.41 -11.37 -19.79
C ASN A 199 1.53 -12.08 -18.43
N LEU A 200 2.59 -12.88 -18.25
CA LEU A 200 2.83 -13.63 -17.01
C LEU A 200 3.23 -12.75 -15.82
N SER A 201 4.17 -11.81 -15.99
CA SER A 201 4.61 -10.91 -14.91
C SER A 201 3.47 -10.03 -14.40
N GLY A 202 2.66 -9.50 -15.32
CA GLY A 202 1.44 -8.77 -14.98
C GLY A 202 0.46 -9.61 -14.17
N THR A 203 0.24 -10.86 -14.58
CA THR A 203 -0.62 -11.83 -13.87
C THR A 203 -0.11 -12.11 -12.44
N ILE A 204 1.17 -12.44 -12.28
CA ILE A 204 1.76 -12.75 -10.97
C ILE A 204 1.65 -11.52 -10.03
N THR A 205 2.03 -10.34 -10.52
CA THR A 205 2.00 -9.12 -9.71
C THR A 205 0.58 -8.67 -9.38
N LEU A 206 -0.40 -8.88 -10.27
CA LEU A 206 -1.82 -8.67 -9.97
C LEU A 206 -2.31 -9.63 -8.87
N GLY A 207 -1.84 -10.88 -8.87
CA GLY A 207 -2.13 -11.84 -7.81
C GLY A 207 -1.53 -11.47 -6.47
N VAL A 208 -0.33 -10.91 -6.45
CA VAL A 208 0.26 -10.33 -5.23
C VAL A 208 -0.62 -9.19 -4.69
N VAL A 209 -1.11 -8.29 -5.56
CA VAL A 209 -2.03 -7.21 -5.15
C VAL A 209 -3.31 -7.78 -4.53
N LEU A 210 -3.95 -8.74 -5.20
CA LEU A 210 -5.16 -9.38 -4.70
C LEU A 210 -4.92 -10.07 -3.35
N ALA A 211 -3.88 -10.90 -3.24
CA ALA A 211 -3.53 -11.58 -2.00
C ALA A 211 -3.26 -10.59 -0.86
N SER A 212 -2.54 -9.51 -1.14
CA SER A 212 -2.25 -8.46 -0.16
C SER A 212 -3.52 -7.76 0.32
N LEU A 213 -4.42 -7.38 -0.60
CA LEU A 213 -5.73 -6.79 -0.24
C LEU A 213 -6.51 -7.68 0.70
N LEU A 214 -6.61 -8.95 0.36
CA LEU A 214 -7.36 -9.93 1.13
C LEU A 214 -6.73 -10.18 2.50
N TRP A 215 -5.39 -10.13 2.60
CA TRP A 215 -4.65 -10.29 3.84
C TRP A 215 -4.96 -9.14 4.81
N PHE A 216 -4.81 -7.89 4.34
CA PHE A 216 -5.07 -6.72 5.18
C PHE A 216 -6.56 -6.52 5.49
N ALA A 217 -7.46 -7.10 4.68
CA ALA A 217 -8.88 -7.15 4.98
C ALA A 217 -9.27 -8.25 5.97
N GLY A 218 -8.36 -9.15 6.36
CA GLY A 218 -8.62 -10.21 7.32
C GLY A 218 -9.25 -11.48 6.72
N ALA A 219 -9.07 -11.74 5.43
CA ALA A 219 -9.61 -12.93 4.78
C ALA A 219 -9.05 -14.24 5.43
N PRO A 220 -9.85 -15.32 5.47
CA PRO A 220 -9.43 -16.58 6.10
C PRO A 220 -8.25 -17.22 5.37
N LYS A 221 -7.30 -17.79 6.13
CA LYS A 221 -6.09 -18.48 5.61
C LYS A 221 -6.40 -19.54 4.54
N ARG A 222 -7.57 -20.20 4.61
CA ARG A 222 -8.03 -21.19 3.62
C ARG A 222 -8.13 -20.60 2.21
N LEU A 223 -8.50 -19.33 2.07
CA LEU A 223 -8.59 -18.67 0.76
C LEU A 223 -7.21 -18.53 0.11
N PHE A 224 -6.17 -18.26 0.91
CA PHE A 224 -4.80 -18.22 0.43
C PHE A 224 -4.35 -19.60 -0.05
N ALA A 225 -4.70 -20.66 0.67
CA ALA A 225 -4.42 -22.02 0.22
C ALA A 225 -5.10 -22.32 -1.13
N VAL A 226 -6.36 -21.90 -1.31
CA VAL A 226 -7.09 -22.04 -2.59
C VAL A 226 -6.44 -21.20 -3.70
N MET A 227 -6.02 -19.97 -3.42
CA MET A 227 -5.33 -19.12 -4.40
C MET A 227 -3.98 -19.71 -4.81
N CYS A 228 -3.19 -20.22 -3.86
CA CYS A 228 -1.92 -20.89 -4.15
C CYS A 228 -2.14 -22.17 -4.95
N ALA A 229 -3.11 -23.01 -4.57
CA ALA A 229 -3.46 -24.22 -5.30
C ALA A 229 -3.95 -23.91 -6.72
N GLY A 230 -4.82 -22.91 -6.88
CA GLY A 230 -5.30 -22.46 -8.18
C GLY A 230 -4.20 -21.86 -9.06
N GLY A 231 -3.27 -21.10 -8.47
CA GLY A 231 -2.09 -20.58 -9.14
C GLY A 231 -1.16 -21.70 -9.63
N LEU A 232 -0.89 -22.70 -8.78
CA LEU A 232 -0.10 -23.87 -9.15
C LEU A 232 -0.77 -24.68 -10.25
N ALA A 233 -2.07 -24.95 -10.12
CA ALA A 233 -2.86 -25.64 -11.15
C ALA A 233 -2.82 -24.87 -12.47
N ALA A 234 -2.96 -23.54 -12.45
CA ALA A 234 -2.84 -22.72 -13.65
C ALA A 234 -1.44 -22.86 -14.25
N VAL A 235 -0.37 -22.78 -13.46
CA VAL A 235 1.01 -22.97 -13.97
C VAL A 235 1.16 -24.34 -14.63
N VAL A 236 0.67 -25.42 -14.02
CA VAL A 236 0.72 -26.78 -14.59
C VAL A 236 -0.06 -26.86 -15.90
N VAL A 237 -1.31 -26.42 -15.92
CA VAL A 237 -2.15 -26.44 -17.14
C VAL A 237 -1.50 -25.63 -18.26
N LEU A 238 -0.95 -24.46 -17.94
CA LEU A 238 -0.30 -23.59 -18.92
C LEU A 238 1.04 -24.12 -19.42
N ALA A 239 1.79 -24.81 -18.55
CA ALA A 239 3.01 -25.51 -18.94
C ALA A 239 2.70 -26.70 -19.87
N LEU A 240 1.55 -27.34 -19.73
CA LEU A 240 1.13 -28.45 -20.61
C LEU A 240 0.52 -27.99 -21.94
N THR A 241 -0.03 -26.77 -22.00
CA THR A 241 -0.81 -26.28 -23.16
C THR A 241 -0.10 -25.26 -24.03
N ALA A 242 0.92 -24.56 -23.53
CA ALA A 242 1.62 -23.50 -24.27
C ALA A 242 3.14 -23.74 -24.30
N SER A 243 3.67 -24.11 -25.47
CA SER A 243 5.09 -24.40 -25.72
C SER A 243 6.06 -23.30 -25.22
N TYR A 244 5.71 -22.02 -25.34
CA TYR A 244 6.51 -20.89 -24.85
C TYR A 244 6.53 -20.73 -23.31
N ARG A 245 5.48 -21.17 -22.61
CA ARG A 245 5.40 -21.06 -21.13
C ARG A 245 5.99 -22.30 -20.46
N ALA A 246 5.82 -23.44 -21.11
CA ALA A 246 6.51 -24.69 -20.78
C ALA A 246 8.03 -24.49 -20.81
N SER A 247 8.56 -23.84 -21.85
CA SER A 247 10.00 -23.62 -21.99
C SER A 247 10.58 -22.80 -20.83
N ARG A 248 9.90 -21.77 -20.33
CA ARG A 248 10.36 -20.96 -19.16
C ARG A 248 10.42 -21.75 -17.85
N VAL A 249 9.52 -22.72 -17.65
CA VAL A 249 9.51 -23.56 -16.45
C VAL A 249 10.54 -24.68 -16.59
N LEU A 250 10.62 -25.29 -17.76
CA LEU A 250 11.57 -26.35 -18.06
C LEU A 250 13.02 -25.83 -18.09
N SER A 251 13.23 -24.60 -18.60
CA SER A 251 14.53 -23.91 -18.57
C SER A 251 15.02 -23.65 -17.14
N PHE A 252 14.11 -23.41 -16.21
CA PHE A 252 14.44 -23.23 -14.81
C PHE A 252 14.76 -24.56 -14.11
N LEU A 253 14.00 -25.61 -14.42
CA LEU A 253 14.18 -26.95 -13.83
C LEU A 253 15.34 -27.73 -14.46
N SER A 254 15.72 -27.44 -15.69
CA SER A 254 16.83 -28.08 -16.42
C SER A 254 17.66 -27.04 -17.18
N PRO A 255 18.45 -26.21 -16.48
CA PRO A 255 19.18 -25.09 -17.09
C PRO A 255 20.28 -25.53 -18.08
N GLY A 256 20.83 -26.74 -17.92
CA GLY A 256 22.00 -27.21 -18.68
C GLY A 256 21.71 -27.69 -20.11
N SER A 257 20.45 -27.92 -20.47
CA SER A 257 20.05 -28.42 -21.80
C SER A 257 19.26 -27.40 -22.63
N ASP A 258 18.91 -26.25 -22.05
CA ASP A 258 18.12 -25.22 -22.72
C ASP A 258 19.02 -24.12 -23.32
N THR A 259 18.88 -23.92 -24.63
CA THR A 259 19.58 -22.88 -25.40
C THR A 259 18.72 -21.63 -25.62
N SER A 260 17.56 -21.53 -24.96
CA SER A 260 16.68 -20.37 -25.07
C SER A 260 17.34 -19.06 -24.62
N ASP A 261 16.93 -17.95 -25.24
CA ASP A 261 17.38 -16.60 -24.85
C ASP A 261 17.15 -16.30 -23.36
N SER A 262 16.09 -16.88 -22.77
CA SER A 262 15.80 -16.73 -21.34
C SER A 262 16.79 -17.48 -20.44
N ALA A 263 17.19 -18.69 -20.82
CA ALA A 263 18.20 -19.45 -20.10
C ALA A 263 19.57 -18.79 -20.21
N TYR A 264 19.90 -18.27 -21.40
CA TYR A 264 21.10 -17.47 -21.63
C TYR A 264 21.13 -16.22 -20.72
N GLN A 265 20.07 -15.42 -20.71
CA GLN A 265 19.97 -14.23 -19.86
C GLN A 265 20.12 -14.55 -18.37
N ALA A 266 19.44 -15.59 -17.89
CA ALA A 266 19.53 -16.01 -16.48
C ALA A 266 20.97 -16.44 -16.11
N THR A 267 21.66 -17.12 -17.02
CA THR A 267 23.01 -17.62 -16.80
C THR A 267 24.03 -16.46 -16.79
N GLN A 268 23.92 -15.54 -17.75
CA GLN A 268 24.77 -14.35 -17.82
C GLN A 268 24.58 -13.43 -16.61
N ALA A 269 23.34 -13.29 -16.10
CA ALA A 269 23.08 -12.55 -14.87
C ALA A 269 23.81 -13.15 -13.65
N LYS A 270 23.90 -14.49 -13.55
CA LYS A 270 24.65 -15.17 -12.48
C LYS A 270 26.16 -14.96 -12.62
N TYR A 271 26.69 -14.99 -13.83
CA TYR A 271 28.11 -14.71 -14.07
C TYR A 271 28.46 -13.27 -13.70
N ALA A 272 27.64 -12.29 -14.08
CA ALA A 272 27.82 -10.89 -13.69
C ALA A 272 27.85 -10.71 -12.16
N LEU A 273 26.95 -11.40 -11.43
CA LEU A 273 26.94 -11.40 -9.97
C LEU A 273 28.21 -12.05 -9.37
N ALA A 274 28.67 -13.16 -9.93
CA ALA A 274 29.87 -13.86 -9.45
C ALA A 274 31.13 -12.98 -9.63
N ASP A 275 31.21 -12.29 -10.77
CA ASP A 275 32.29 -11.41 -11.16
C ASP A 275 32.43 -10.16 -10.28
N GLY A 276 31.34 -9.71 -9.65
CA GLY A 276 31.36 -8.53 -8.78
C GLY A 276 32.05 -8.74 -7.44
N GLY A 277 32.18 -9.98 -6.96
CA GLY A 277 32.76 -10.26 -5.64
C GLY A 277 32.12 -9.46 -4.49
N LEU A 278 32.89 -9.11 -3.46
CA LEU A 278 32.37 -8.38 -2.29
C LEU A 278 32.19 -6.87 -2.55
N PHE A 279 33.15 -6.24 -3.23
CA PHE A 279 33.24 -4.78 -3.38
C PHE A 279 32.83 -4.26 -4.76
N GLY A 280 32.60 -5.16 -5.73
CA GLY A 280 32.31 -4.79 -7.10
C GLY A 280 33.57 -4.51 -7.91
N LYS A 281 33.40 -4.43 -9.22
CA LYS A 281 34.45 -4.01 -10.16
C LYS A 281 34.62 -2.49 -10.24
N GLY A 282 33.72 -1.73 -9.60
CA GLY A 282 33.67 -0.28 -9.68
C GLY A 282 32.59 0.23 -10.65
N LEU A 283 32.00 1.37 -10.31
CA LEU A 283 30.96 2.02 -11.12
C LEU A 283 31.48 2.28 -12.53
N GLY A 284 30.70 1.89 -13.53
CA GLY A 284 31.08 2.11 -14.92
C GLY A 284 31.92 0.97 -15.54
N GLN A 285 32.60 0.15 -14.74
CA GLN A 285 33.65 -0.77 -15.19
C GLN A 285 33.19 -2.21 -15.49
N GLY A 286 31.89 -2.50 -15.34
CA GLY A 286 31.33 -3.85 -15.56
C GLY A 286 31.28 -4.26 -17.04
N PRO A 287 31.90 -5.39 -17.46
CA PRO A 287 31.82 -5.90 -18.83
C PRO A 287 30.42 -6.33 -19.30
N SER A 288 29.45 -6.57 -18.41
CA SER A 288 28.10 -7.01 -18.83
C SER A 288 27.33 -6.02 -19.73
N LYS A 289 27.83 -4.78 -19.85
CA LYS A 289 27.25 -3.72 -20.68
C LYS A 289 27.52 -3.88 -22.18
N TRP A 290 28.54 -4.65 -22.54
CA TRP A 290 29.01 -4.84 -23.90
C TRP A 290 28.20 -5.93 -24.64
N ALA A 291 26.87 -5.85 -24.55
CA ALA A 291 25.91 -6.73 -25.21
C ALA A 291 25.87 -8.22 -24.78
N TYR A 292 26.54 -8.60 -23.68
CA TYR A 292 26.46 -9.96 -23.13
C TYR A 292 25.12 -10.29 -22.46
N LEU A 293 24.38 -9.28 -21.97
CA LEU A 293 23.10 -9.47 -21.32
C LEU A 293 22.01 -8.62 -22.02
N PRO A 294 21.08 -9.24 -22.75
CA PRO A 294 19.98 -8.51 -23.40
C PRO A 294 19.05 -7.84 -22.37
N ASN A 295 18.58 -6.62 -22.65
CA ASN A 295 17.60 -5.87 -21.83
C ASN A 295 18.00 -5.63 -20.36
N VAL A 296 19.31 -5.56 -20.08
CA VAL A 296 19.88 -5.32 -18.74
C VAL A 296 19.24 -4.15 -18.00
N GLN A 297 19.09 -3.02 -18.70
CA GLN A 297 18.58 -1.78 -18.13
C GLN A 297 17.14 -1.89 -17.58
N ASN A 298 16.37 -2.88 -18.04
CA ASN A 298 14.97 -3.06 -17.67
C ASN A 298 14.82 -4.19 -16.64
N ASP A 299 15.30 -5.38 -16.97
CA ASP A 299 14.92 -6.61 -16.25
C ASP A 299 16.07 -7.18 -15.41
N PHE A 300 17.33 -6.87 -15.73
CA PHE A 300 18.50 -7.43 -15.06
C PHE A 300 19.42 -6.37 -14.43
N ILE A 301 18.88 -5.18 -14.12
CA ILE A 301 19.66 -4.09 -13.52
C ILE A 301 20.29 -4.48 -12.18
N PHE A 302 19.65 -5.40 -11.45
CA PHE A 302 20.20 -5.94 -10.20
C PHE A 302 21.48 -6.75 -10.41
N ALA A 303 21.65 -7.42 -11.55
CA ALA A 303 22.89 -8.10 -11.89
C ALA A 303 24.05 -7.10 -12.07
N VAL A 304 23.79 -5.98 -12.75
CA VAL A 304 24.77 -4.89 -12.90
C VAL A 304 25.12 -4.25 -11.56
N ILE A 305 24.13 -4.08 -10.68
CA ILE A 305 24.38 -3.61 -9.31
C ILE A 305 25.35 -4.55 -8.61
N GLY A 306 25.13 -5.86 -8.68
CA GLY A 306 26.03 -6.83 -8.06
C GLY A 306 27.41 -6.88 -8.71
N GLU A 307 27.51 -6.70 -10.03
CA GLU A 307 28.79 -6.66 -10.73
C GLU A 307 29.62 -5.41 -10.38
N GLU A 308 29.00 -4.23 -10.41
CA GLU A 308 29.71 -2.95 -10.25
C GLU A 308 29.92 -2.55 -8.79
N LEU A 309 28.92 -2.78 -7.94
CA LEU A 309 28.93 -2.41 -6.53
C LEU A 309 29.16 -3.60 -5.59
N GLY A 310 29.25 -4.81 -6.15
CA GLY A 310 29.50 -6.02 -5.39
C GLY A 310 28.34 -6.45 -4.51
N PHE A 311 28.64 -7.43 -3.67
CA PHE A 311 27.73 -7.91 -2.63
C PHE A 311 27.24 -6.78 -1.70
N ILE A 312 28.08 -5.80 -1.38
CA ILE A 312 27.71 -4.66 -0.53
C ILE A 312 26.61 -3.83 -1.18
N GLY A 313 26.74 -3.50 -2.48
CA GLY A 313 25.70 -2.78 -3.22
C GLY A 313 24.36 -3.52 -3.22
N CYS A 314 24.39 -4.84 -3.44
CA CYS A 314 23.20 -5.69 -3.35
C CYS A 314 22.53 -5.64 -1.97
N ILE A 315 23.31 -5.76 -0.89
CA ILE A 315 22.79 -5.65 0.49
C ILE A 315 22.17 -4.28 0.74
N VAL A 316 22.79 -3.20 0.28
CA VAL A 316 22.25 -1.85 0.45
C VAL A 316 20.88 -1.76 -0.23
N VAL A 317 20.75 -2.20 -1.49
CA VAL A 317 19.47 -2.17 -2.21
C VAL A 317 18.40 -3.01 -1.52
N ILE A 318 18.74 -4.23 -1.08
CA ILE A 318 17.83 -5.08 -0.31
C ILE A 318 17.43 -4.39 0.99
N GLY A 319 18.38 -3.80 1.72
CA GLY A 319 18.16 -3.05 2.95
C GLY A 319 17.21 -1.87 2.76
N LEU A 320 17.27 -1.18 1.63
CA LEU A 320 16.34 -0.09 1.29
C LEU A 320 14.92 -0.60 1.07
N PHE A 321 14.75 -1.72 0.37
CA PHE A 321 13.42 -2.33 0.21
C PHE A 321 12.87 -2.91 1.52
N VAL A 322 13.73 -3.47 2.39
CA VAL A 322 13.35 -3.89 3.75
C VAL A 322 12.94 -2.68 4.58
N GLY A 323 13.69 -1.57 4.51
CA GLY A 323 13.31 -0.31 5.14
C GLY A 323 11.96 0.20 4.65
N LEU A 324 11.70 0.13 3.35
CA LEU A 324 10.41 0.48 2.75
C LEU A 324 9.28 -0.43 3.25
N ALA A 325 9.54 -1.73 3.38
CA ALA A 325 8.58 -2.68 3.93
C ALA A 325 8.21 -2.33 5.38
N ILE A 326 9.21 -2.07 6.22
CA ILE A 326 9.02 -1.71 7.63
C ILE A 326 8.21 -0.42 7.76
N VAL A 327 8.62 0.64 7.05
CA VAL A 327 7.96 1.95 7.12
C VAL A 327 6.55 1.87 6.54
N GLY A 328 6.36 1.22 5.40
CA GLY A 328 5.05 1.07 4.77
C GLY A 328 4.05 0.28 5.63
N LEU A 329 4.50 -0.80 6.28
CA LEU A 329 3.68 -1.55 7.24
C LEU A 329 3.42 -0.76 8.53
N ARG A 330 4.39 0.05 8.97
CA ARG A 330 4.19 0.99 10.09
C ARG A 330 3.10 2.01 9.79
N ILE A 331 3.09 2.59 8.58
CA ILE A 331 2.03 3.49 8.11
C ILE A 331 0.67 2.78 8.11
N ALA A 332 0.62 1.54 7.62
CA ALA A 332 -0.61 0.74 7.60
C ALA A 332 -1.17 0.41 9.00
N THR A 333 -0.31 0.30 10.01
CA THR A 333 -0.71 -0.03 11.39
C THR A 333 -1.08 1.20 12.21
N ARG A 334 -0.45 2.36 11.95
CA ARG A 334 -0.69 3.61 12.69
C ARG A 334 -1.90 4.40 12.22
N ASN A 335 -2.37 4.19 11.00
CA ASN A 335 -3.54 4.89 10.47
C ASN A 335 -4.85 4.42 11.12
N LEU A 336 -5.79 5.37 11.35
CA LEU A 336 -7.12 5.07 11.91
C LEU A 336 -8.16 4.73 10.83
N ASP A 337 -8.04 5.29 9.62
CA ASP A 337 -8.95 5.01 8.52
C ASP A 337 -8.70 3.59 7.97
N PRO A 338 -9.67 2.64 8.08
CA PRO A 338 -9.50 1.28 7.57
C PRO A 338 -9.12 1.20 6.09
N TRP A 339 -9.59 2.16 5.28
CA TRP A 339 -9.25 2.21 3.86
C TRP A 339 -7.77 2.55 3.66
N ILE A 340 -7.24 3.54 4.39
CA ILE A 340 -5.83 3.91 4.34
C ILE A 340 -4.95 2.75 4.82
N ARG A 341 -5.36 2.04 5.88
CA ARG A 341 -4.61 0.88 6.40
C ARG A 341 -4.46 -0.23 5.34
N ILE A 342 -5.56 -0.62 4.70
CA ILE A 342 -5.55 -1.66 3.66
C ILE A 342 -4.76 -1.19 2.43
N VAL A 343 -4.95 0.05 1.99
CA VAL A 343 -4.22 0.59 0.83
C VAL A 343 -2.72 0.67 1.11
N ALA A 344 -2.29 1.29 2.21
CA ALA A 344 -0.88 1.43 2.56
C ALA A 344 -0.20 0.05 2.67
N GLY A 345 -0.83 -0.90 3.35
CA GLY A 345 -0.32 -2.28 3.46
C GLY A 345 -0.22 -2.97 2.10
N THR A 346 -1.28 -2.89 1.29
CA THR A 346 -1.33 -3.51 -0.05
C THR A 346 -0.26 -2.95 -0.97
N LEU A 347 -0.11 -1.63 -1.04
CA LEU A 347 0.87 -0.99 -1.92
C LEU A 347 2.31 -1.27 -1.49
N THR A 348 2.53 -1.35 -0.18
CA THR A 348 3.84 -1.71 0.39
C THR A 348 4.21 -3.14 0.01
N VAL A 349 3.33 -4.11 0.30
CA VAL A 349 3.59 -5.52 -0.02
C VAL A 349 3.73 -5.71 -1.53
N PHE A 350 2.87 -5.08 -2.34
CA PHE A 350 2.99 -5.12 -3.79
C PHE A 350 4.36 -4.65 -4.27
N THR A 351 4.81 -3.46 -3.84
CA THR A 351 6.10 -2.89 -4.27
C THR A 351 7.28 -3.77 -3.83
N VAL A 352 7.29 -4.22 -2.59
CA VAL A 352 8.38 -5.02 -2.03
C VAL A 352 8.41 -6.42 -2.63
N SER A 353 7.25 -7.06 -2.81
CA SER A 353 7.16 -8.36 -3.49
C SER A 353 7.58 -8.25 -4.96
N GLN A 354 7.27 -7.15 -5.65
CA GLN A 354 7.75 -6.91 -7.00
C GLN A 354 9.29 -6.86 -7.05
N ALA A 355 9.92 -6.17 -6.10
CA ALA A 355 11.37 -6.15 -5.96
C ALA A 355 11.95 -7.54 -5.62
N GLY A 356 11.33 -8.25 -4.68
CA GLY A 356 11.73 -9.61 -4.31
C GLY A 356 11.63 -10.62 -5.46
N ILE A 357 10.59 -10.52 -6.30
CA ILE A 357 10.46 -11.34 -7.50
C ILE A 357 11.59 -11.03 -8.48
N ASN A 358 11.89 -9.74 -8.73
CA ASN A 358 12.97 -9.33 -9.63
C ASN A 358 14.33 -9.87 -9.15
N ILE A 359 14.71 -9.55 -7.91
CA ILE A 359 15.96 -10.01 -7.29
C ILE A 359 16.01 -11.55 -7.28
N GLY A 360 14.89 -12.20 -6.94
CA GLY A 360 14.78 -13.65 -6.88
C GLY A 360 15.11 -14.34 -8.20
N TYR A 361 14.61 -13.85 -9.35
CA TYR A 361 14.97 -14.48 -10.62
C TYR A 361 16.37 -14.10 -11.10
N VAL A 362 16.88 -12.92 -10.75
CA VAL A 362 18.24 -12.49 -11.12
C VAL A 362 19.30 -13.36 -10.43
N VAL A 363 19.08 -13.71 -9.16
CA VAL A 363 19.97 -14.63 -8.40
C VAL A 363 19.67 -16.11 -8.74
N GLY A 364 18.58 -16.39 -9.47
CA GLY A 364 18.20 -17.73 -9.91
C GLY A 364 17.41 -18.56 -8.89
N LEU A 365 16.76 -17.92 -7.92
CA LEU A 365 15.80 -18.54 -6.99
C LEU A 365 14.40 -18.69 -7.59
N LEU A 366 14.08 -17.90 -8.62
CA LEU A 366 12.80 -17.89 -9.34
C LEU A 366 13.03 -17.96 -10.85
N PRO A 367 12.05 -18.44 -11.64
CA PRO A 367 12.12 -18.37 -13.10
C PRO A 367 12.10 -16.92 -13.59
N VAL A 368 12.71 -16.65 -14.74
CA VAL A 368 12.76 -15.31 -15.33
C VAL A 368 11.34 -14.85 -15.70
N THR A 369 10.85 -13.83 -15.00
CA THR A 369 9.48 -13.30 -15.18
C THR A 369 9.41 -12.01 -15.99
N GLY A 370 10.52 -11.24 -16.10
CA GLY A 370 10.53 -9.94 -16.77
C GLY A 370 9.79 -8.85 -15.97
N VAL A 371 9.84 -8.92 -14.65
CA VAL A 371 9.30 -7.91 -13.74
C VAL A 371 10.37 -6.85 -13.48
N THR A 372 10.09 -5.57 -13.72
CA THR A 372 11.06 -4.50 -13.47
C THR A 372 11.27 -4.26 -11.98
N LEU A 373 12.52 -3.94 -11.58
CA LEU A 373 12.87 -3.55 -10.22
C LEU A 373 12.29 -2.15 -9.92
N PRO A 374 11.37 -2.00 -8.94
CA PRO A 374 10.70 -0.72 -8.69
C PRO A 374 11.68 0.41 -8.37
N LEU A 375 11.45 1.62 -8.90
CA LEU A 375 12.28 2.83 -8.77
C LEU A 375 13.71 2.77 -9.36
N ILE A 376 14.26 1.57 -9.61
CA ILE A 376 15.64 1.40 -10.09
C ILE A 376 15.68 1.12 -11.60
N SER A 377 14.88 0.16 -12.10
CA SER A 377 14.90 -0.25 -13.51
C SER A 377 14.35 0.81 -14.47
N ALA A 378 14.80 0.78 -15.73
CA ALA A 378 14.30 1.63 -16.81
C ALA A 378 12.94 1.17 -17.38
N GLY A 379 11.90 1.14 -16.55
CA GLY A 379 10.60 0.55 -16.90
C GLY A 379 9.52 1.49 -17.48
N GLY A 380 9.87 2.66 -18.02
CA GLY A 380 8.91 3.61 -18.61
C GLY A 380 7.71 3.89 -17.70
N THR A 381 6.52 3.40 -18.07
CA THR A 381 5.30 3.49 -17.26
C THR A 381 5.42 2.93 -15.83
N SER A 382 6.25 1.92 -15.60
CA SER A 382 6.37 1.33 -14.26
C SER A 382 7.02 2.31 -13.26
N ILE A 383 7.88 3.22 -13.73
CA ILE A 383 8.45 4.30 -12.90
C ILE A 383 7.34 5.27 -12.49
N TRP A 384 6.49 5.69 -13.43
CA TRP A 384 5.36 6.58 -13.12
C TRP A 384 4.40 5.96 -12.12
N VAL A 385 4.04 4.69 -12.33
CA VAL A 385 3.15 3.98 -11.43
C VAL A 385 3.80 3.81 -10.06
N THR A 386 5.07 3.38 -9.98
CA THR A 386 5.75 3.25 -8.69
C THR A 386 5.89 4.59 -7.97
N MET A 387 6.19 5.68 -8.68
CA MET A 387 6.23 7.04 -8.13
C MET A 387 4.86 7.49 -7.62
N PHE A 388 3.77 7.18 -8.35
CA PHE A 388 2.41 7.41 -7.88
C PHE A 388 2.13 6.66 -6.57
N LEU A 389 2.54 5.39 -6.48
CA LEU A 389 2.37 4.57 -5.27
C LEU A 389 3.14 5.13 -4.08
N MET A 390 4.41 5.50 -4.27
CA MET A 390 5.22 6.11 -3.21
C MET A 390 4.64 7.46 -2.78
N GLY A 391 4.12 8.26 -3.71
CA GLY A 391 3.44 9.52 -3.41
C GLY A 391 2.16 9.32 -2.59
N LEU A 392 1.38 8.28 -2.92
CA LEU A 392 0.19 7.92 -2.14
C LEU A 392 0.56 7.36 -0.75
N LEU A 393 1.63 6.58 -0.64
CA LEU A 393 2.13 6.06 0.63
C LEU A 393 2.65 7.20 1.53
N ALA A 394 3.38 8.16 0.97
CA ALA A 394 3.80 9.37 1.66
C ALA A 394 2.59 10.23 2.10
N ASN A 395 1.55 10.30 1.27
CA ASN A 395 0.29 10.96 1.63
C ASN A 395 -0.43 10.23 2.79
N ALA A 396 -0.44 8.90 2.79
CA ALA A 396 -0.98 8.08 3.87
C ALA A 396 -0.21 8.28 5.19
N ALA A 397 1.12 8.42 5.15
CA ALA A 397 1.93 8.71 6.33
C ALA A 397 1.54 10.05 7.00
N ARG A 398 1.13 11.05 6.21
CA ARG A 398 0.65 12.34 6.73
C ARG A 398 -0.73 12.26 7.40
N HIS A 399 -1.48 11.19 7.16
CA HIS A 399 -2.81 10.96 7.75
C HIS A 399 -2.76 10.12 9.03
N GLU A 400 -1.57 9.77 9.52
CA GLU A 400 -1.41 9.19 10.86
C GLU A 400 -1.90 10.16 11.95
N PRO A 401 -2.49 9.67 13.05
CA PRO A 401 -3.07 10.54 14.09
C PRO A 401 -2.06 11.54 14.67
N GLU A 402 -0.85 11.07 14.95
CA GLU A 402 0.24 11.90 15.47
C GLU A 402 0.72 12.92 14.42
N SER A 403 0.88 12.49 13.16
CA SER A 403 1.18 13.39 12.02
C SER A 403 0.15 14.51 11.89
N VAL A 404 -1.14 14.17 11.95
CA VAL A 404 -2.24 15.13 11.81
C VAL A 404 -2.24 16.13 12.97
N ALA A 405 -2.03 15.66 14.21
CA ALA A 405 -1.94 16.51 15.39
C ALA A 405 -0.74 17.47 15.33
N ALA A 406 0.43 16.98 14.91
CA ALA A 406 1.63 17.79 14.75
C ALA A 406 1.47 18.83 13.62
N LEU A 407 0.95 18.44 12.46
CA LEU A 407 0.77 19.36 11.32
C LEU A 407 -0.25 20.47 11.60
N ARG A 408 -1.24 20.21 12.48
CA ARG A 408 -2.22 21.23 12.89
C ARG A 408 -1.70 22.17 13.97
N SER A 409 -0.86 21.69 14.88
CA SER A 409 -0.29 22.50 15.96
C SER A 409 0.95 23.28 15.53
N GLN A 410 1.85 22.66 14.78
CA GLN A 410 3.16 23.21 14.38
C GLN A 410 3.19 23.72 12.93
N GLY A 411 2.13 23.48 12.15
CA GLY A 411 2.07 23.80 10.73
C GLY A 411 2.82 22.80 9.83
N PRO A 412 2.87 23.04 8.51
CA PRO A 412 3.38 22.07 7.53
C PRO A 412 4.89 21.80 7.55
N GLY A 413 5.66 22.41 8.47
CA GLY A 413 7.12 22.34 8.49
C GLY A 413 7.79 22.92 7.22
N LYS A 414 9.12 22.80 7.12
CA LYS A 414 9.90 23.30 5.95
C LYS A 414 9.51 22.57 4.66
N PHE A 415 9.49 21.24 4.69
CA PHE A 415 9.14 20.40 3.53
C PHE A 415 7.70 20.59 3.07
N GLY A 416 6.73 20.65 3.98
CA GLY A 416 5.34 20.86 3.60
C GLY A 416 5.09 22.26 3.04
N ARG A 417 5.84 23.29 3.49
CA ARG A 417 5.81 24.63 2.90
C ARG A 417 6.42 24.64 1.50
N LEU A 418 7.58 24.03 1.32
CA LEU A 418 8.26 23.91 0.02
C LEU A 418 7.39 23.21 -1.02
N LEU A 419 6.78 22.08 -0.64
CA LEU A 419 5.94 21.25 -1.52
C LEU A 419 4.48 21.75 -1.59
N ARG A 420 4.15 22.86 -0.91
CA ARG A 420 2.80 23.44 -0.79
C ARG A 420 1.73 22.42 -0.41
N LEU A 421 2.01 21.55 0.56
CA LEU A 421 1.12 20.42 0.86
C LEU A 421 -0.16 20.87 1.59
N PRO A 422 -1.34 20.36 1.20
CA PRO A 422 -2.59 20.65 1.91
C PRO A 422 -2.58 19.99 3.30
N ALA A 423 -3.25 20.60 4.28
CA ALA A 423 -3.40 20.01 5.60
C ALA A 423 -4.21 18.70 5.51
N PRO A 424 -3.78 17.62 6.20
CA PRO A 424 -4.50 16.36 6.17
C PRO A 424 -5.84 16.46 6.93
N ASP A 425 -6.82 15.72 6.42
CA ASP A 425 -8.14 15.63 7.02
C ASP A 425 -8.12 14.70 8.24
N VAL A 426 -8.79 15.09 9.33
CA VAL A 426 -9.02 14.19 10.46
C VAL A 426 -10.02 13.12 10.05
N TYR A 427 -9.65 11.86 10.25
CA TYR A 427 -10.57 10.75 10.09
C TYR A 427 -11.72 10.86 11.10
N ARG A 428 -12.96 10.86 10.59
CA ARG A 428 -14.18 10.80 11.40
C ARG A 428 -14.85 9.46 11.09
N PRO A 429 -14.96 8.54 12.07
CA PRO A 429 -15.65 7.29 11.84
C PRO A 429 -17.12 7.57 11.45
N PRO A 430 -17.70 6.80 10.52
CA PRO A 430 -19.09 6.97 10.15
C PRO A 430 -19.97 6.81 11.39
N THR A 431 -20.84 7.78 11.65
CA THR A 431 -21.81 7.70 12.75
C THR A 431 -22.66 6.45 12.51
N ARG A 432 -22.56 5.46 13.41
CA ARG A 432 -23.47 4.31 13.44
C ARG A 432 -24.87 4.90 13.48
N ARG A 433 -25.61 4.83 12.36
CA ARG A 433 -27.01 5.23 12.31
C ARG A 433 -27.67 4.29 13.31
N ARG A 434 -27.91 4.77 14.55
CA ARG A 434 -28.70 4.03 15.55
C ARG A 434 -29.92 3.59 14.78
N GLY A 435 -30.04 2.27 14.57
CA GLY A 435 -31.17 1.70 13.87
C GLY A 435 -32.38 2.41 14.42
N GLY A 436 -33.16 3.02 13.53
CA GLY A 436 -34.41 3.63 13.93
C GLY A 436 -35.20 2.53 14.59
N GLY A 437 -35.08 2.45 15.92
CA GLY A 437 -36.14 1.95 16.75
C GLY A 437 -37.30 2.77 16.29
N ARG A 438 -38.13 2.17 15.45
CA ARG A 438 -39.55 2.46 15.50
C ARG A 438 -39.86 2.34 16.97
N ALA A 439 -39.86 3.48 17.65
CA ALA A 439 -40.80 3.74 18.68
C ALA A 439 -42.14 3.40 18.05
N ALA A 440 -42.53 2.13 18.18
CA ALA A 440 -43.91 1.79 18.44
C ALA A 440 -44.23 2.41 19.81
N ALA A 441 -44.22 3.73 19.87
CA ALA A 441 -44.99 4.48 20.82
C ALA A 441 -46.42 4.11 20.46
N SER A 442 -46.94 3.12 21.20
CA SER A 442 -48.32 3.06 21.64
C SER A 442 -49.23 4.00 20.84
N ARG A 443 -49.71 3.53 19.68
CA ARG A 443 -50.95 4.06 19.12
C ARG A 443 -51.99 3.80 20.18
N GLY A 444 -52.41 4.88 20.85
CA GLY A 444 -53.25 4.85 22.03
C GLY A 444 -54.47 3.96 21.83
N ALA A 445 -54.65 3.03 22.75
CA ALA A 445 -55.97 2.55 23.10
C ALA A 445 -56.78 3.76 23.57
N ARG A 446 -57.61 4.31 22.67
CA ARG A 446 -58.66 5.28 23.01
C ARG A 446 -59.59 4.62 24.03
N PRO A 447 -59.89 5.24 25.18
CA PRO A 447 -61.11 4.89 25.89
C PRO A 447 -62.28 5.37 25.04
N SER A 448 -63.16 4.45 24.64
CA SER A 448 -64.42 4.77 23.98
C SER A 448 -65.30 5.58 24.94
N ALA A 449 -65.34 6.89 24.75
CA ALA A 449 -66.29 7.78 25.40
C ALA A 449 -67.71 7.44 24.91
N ARG A 450 -68.54 6.93 25.84
CA ARG A 450 -69.97 6.70 25.66
C ARG A 450 -70.68 8.06 25.55
N ARG A 451 -71.24 8.36 24.38
CA ARG A 451 -72.06 9.56 24.12
C ARG A 451 -73.33 9.54 24.99
N THR A 452 -73.49 10.63 25.72
CA THR A 452 -74.73 11.38 26.02
C THR A 452 -76.07 10.78 25.58
N ARG A 453 -77.00 10.66 26.52
CA ARG A 453 -78.43 10.86 26.25
C ARG A 453 -79.04 11.73 27.36
N SER A 454 -79.60 12.84 26.90
CA SER A 454 -80.33 13.90 27.60
C SER A 454 -81.65 13.41 28.22
N ALA A 455 -81.99 13.88 29.42
CA ALA A 455 -83.34 14.33 29.81
C ALA A 455 -83.37 14.74 31.30
N GLN A 456 -83.51 16.03 31.60
CA GLN A 456 -84.66 16.61 32.33
C GLN A 456 -84.37 18.03 32.85
N PRO A 457 -85.33 18.97 32.75
CA PRO A 457 -85.25 20.32 33.30
C PRO A 457 -85.94 20.41 34.67
N ALA A 458 -85.52 21.35 35.53
CA ALA A 458 -86.41 22.29 36.22
C ALA A 458 -85.64 23.10 37.27
N GLU A 459 -85.61 24.39 36.97
CA GLU A 459 -85.33 25.53 37.81
C GLU A 459 -86.12 25.52 39.14
N ARG A 460 -85.43 25.71 40.27
CA ARG A 460 -86.05 26.27 41.49
C ARG A 460 -85.01 27.03 42.33
N ARG A 461 -85.18 28.35 42.33
CA ARG A 461 -84.65 29.34 43.27
C ARG A 461 -84.81 28.89 44.74
N ARG A 462 -83.78 29.17 45.55
CA ARG A 462 -83.81 29.79 46.91
C ARG A 462 -82.37 29.77 47.46
N ALA A 463 -81.68 30.90 47.44
CA ALA A 463 -81.56 31.87 48.54
C ALA A 463 -80.57 31.41 49.64
N ALA A 464 -79.40 32.04 49.64
CA ALA A 464 -78.49 32.11 50.79
C ALA A 464 -78.73 33.42 51.55
N PRO A 465 -78.47 33.46 52.87
CA PRO A 465 -78.13 34.71 53.53
C PRO A 465 -76.69 34.70 54.05
N ASP A 466 -76.03 35.84 53.83
CA ASP A 466 -74.82 36.31 54.52
C ASP A 466 -74.99 36.34 56.04
N TYR A 467 -73.90 36.04 56.77
CA TYR A 467 -73.21 36.93 57.73
C TYR A 467 -72.36 36.10 58.72
N GLY A 468 -71.24 36.67 59.17
CA GLY A 468 -70.85 36.49 60.59
C GLY A 468 -69.42 36.02 60.88
N ARG A 469 -68.52 36.99 60.91
CA ARG A 469 -67.18 37.01 61.54
C ARG A 469 -67.22 36.78 63.07
N ARG A 470 -66.32 35.93 63.63
CA ARG A 470 -65.58 36.04 64.94
C ARG A 470 -65.26 34.64 65.51
N SER A 471 -63.99 34.27 65.69
CA SER A 471 -63.07 34.49 66.84
C SER A 471 -63.18 33.46 67.99
N THR A 472 -62.09 32.70 68.14
CA THR A 472 -61.38 32.34 69.40
C THR A 472 -62.07 31.53 70.53
N ARG A 473 -61.32 30.49 70.95
CA ARG A 473 -60.96 30.09 72.34
C ARG A 473 -61.78 28.99 73.04
N ARG A 474 -61.11 27.84 73.22
CA ARG A 474 -60.81 27.09 74.48
C ARG A 474 -61.93 26.91 75.52
N GLY A 475 -62.15 25.66 75.98
CA GLY A 475 -62.59 25.36 77.34
C GLY A 475 -63.47 24.13 77.56
N THR A 476 -62.85 23.08 78.11
CA THR A 476 -63.35 22.06 79.06
C THR A 476 -64.78 22.15 79.63
N THR A 477 -65.46 21.01 79.62
CA THR A 477 -65.84 20.21 80.82
C THR A 477 -65.83 18.74 80.45
#